data_AF-A0A6J4Y3I7-F1
#
_entry.id   AF-A0A6J4Y3I7-F1
#
_cell.length_a   1.000
_cell.length_b   1.000
_cell.length_c   1.000
_cell.angle_alpha   90.00
_cell.angle_beta   90.00
_cell.angle_gamma   90.00
#
_symmetry.space_group_name_H-M   'P 1'
#
loop_
_entity.id
_entity.type
_entity.pdbx_description
1 polymer ?
#
loop_
_entity_poly.entity_id
_entity_poly.type
_entity_poly.pdbx_seq_one_letter_code
_entity_poly.pdbx_strand_id
1 'polypeptide(L)' 'MKSFADKAYDLLRQVPAGRVTTYKELAHALGTKAYRGVGQAMKRNPYAPEVP' A
#
# COMPACT_ATOMS: atom_id res chain seq x y z
N MET A 1 3.64 16.43 6.06
CA MET A 1 2.35 15.71 6.06
C MET A 1 2.49 14.52 5.12
N LYS A 2 2.35 13.27 5.59
CA LYS A 2 2.48 12.09 4.71
C LYS A 2 1.27 11.98 3.79
N SER A 3 1.50 11.76 2.49
CA SER A 3 0.43 11.58 1.52
C SER A 3 -0.29 10.25 1.74
N PHE A 4 -1.45 10.08 1.10
CA PHE A 4 -2.16 8.79 1.10
C PHE A 4 -1.29 7.64 0.59
N ALA A 5 -0.49 7.91 -0.45
CA ALA A 5 0.43 6.92 -1.02
C ALA A 5 1.56 6.57 -0.05
N ASP A 6 2.15 7.56 0.64
CA ASP A 6 3.22 7.31 1.61
C ASP A 6 2.77 6.40 2.74
N LYS A 7 1.55 6.64 3.26
CA LYS A 7 0.96 5.76 4.28
C LYS A 7 0.71 4.35 3.76
N ALA A 8 0.31 4.21 2.50
CA ALA A 8 0.14 2.91 1.87
C ALA A 8 1.48 2.16 1.74
N TYR A 9 2.55 2.85 1.36
CA TYR A 9 3.90 2.26 1.28
C TYR A 9 4.43 1.85 2.66
N ASP A 10 4.18 2.65 3.70
CA ASP A 10 4.57 2.32 5.08
C ASP A 10 3.86 1.05 5.60
N LEU A 11 2.61 0.82 5.19
CA LEU A 11 1.89 -0.43 5.50
C LEU A 11 2.43 -1.60 4.67
N LEU A 12 2.74 -1.37 3.39
CA LEU A 12 3.31 -2.39 2.51
C LEU A 12 4.63 -2.94 3.07
N ARG A 13 5.47 -2.07 3.66
CA ARG A 13 6.72 -2.47 4.33
C ARG A 13 6.52 -3.36 5.57
N GLN A 14 5.33 -3.41 6.15
CA GLN A 14 5.02 -4.27 7.30
C GLN A 14 4.60 -5.68 6.86
N VAL A 15 4.36 -5.90 5.57
CA VAL A 15 4.02 -7.22 5.05
C VAL A 15 5.27 -8.10 5.08
N PRO A 16 5.26 -9.23 5.81
CA PRO A 16 6.42 -10.09 5.91
C PRO A 16 6.70 -10.80 4.59
N ALA A 17 7.98 -11.08 4.33
CA ALA A 17 8.41 -11.83 3.15
C ALA A 17 7.67 -13.17 3.05
N GLY A 18 7.18 -13.50 1.85
CA GLY A 18 6.40 -14.71 1.60
C GLY A 18 4.91 -14.60 1.93
N ARG A 19 4.42 -13.45 2.41
CA ARG A 19 2.99 -13.14 2.43
C ARG A 19 2.64 -12.11 1.37
N VAL A 20 1.38 -12.18 0.94
CA VAL A 20 0.76 -11.20 0.04
C VAL A 20 -0.30 -10.44 0.80
N THR A 21 -0.48 -9.16 0.46
CA THR A 21 -1.58 -8.34 0.94
C THR A 21 -2.45 -7.93 -0.24
N THR A 22 -3.72 -7.64 0.01
CA THR A 22 -4.63 -7.12 -1.01
C THR A 22 -4.79 -5.60 -0.90
N TYR A 23 -5.15 -4.94 -2.00
CA TYR A 23 -5.51 -3.51 -1.98
C TYR A 23 -6.68 -3.22 -1.04
N LYS A 24 -7.54 -4.22 -0.81
CA LYS A 24 -8.64 -4.13 0.14
C LYS A 24 -8.12 -4.05 1.57
N GLU A 25 -7.24 -4.96 1.98
CA GLU A 25 -6.64 -4.96 3.32
C GLU A 25 -5.84 -3.70 3.60
N LEU A 26 -5.04 -3.24 2.64
CA LEU A 26 -4.32 -1.97 2.76
C LEU A 26 -5.26 -0.78 2.92
N ALA A 27 -6.34 -0.71 2.15
CA ALA A 27 -7.33 0.36 2.30
C ALA A 27 -8.01 0.32 3.68
N HIS A 28 -8.37 -0.87 4.17
CA HIS A 28 -8.93 -1.05 5.51
C HIS A 28 -7.95 -0.63 6.60
N ALA A 29 -6.67 -1.01 6.49
CA ALA A 29 -5.62 -0.59 7.43
C ALA A 29 -5.39 0.94 7.41
N LEU A 30 -5.61 1.58 6.26
CA LEU A 30 -5.63 3.05 6.13
C LEU A 30 -6.93 3.71 6.62
N GLY A 31 -7.92 2.93 7.08
CA GLY A 31 -9.23 3.43 7.50
C GLY A 31 -10.08 3.97 6.36
N THR A 32 -9.84 3.55 5.12
CA THR A 32 -10.54 4.04 3.93
C THR A 32 -11.14 2.89 3.11
N LYS A 33 -12.11 3.23 2.24
CA LYS A 33 -12.63 2.34 1.20
C LYS A 33 -12.03 2.63 -0.17
N ALA A 34 -10.97 3.43 -0.23
CA ALA A 34 -10.34 3.88 -1.47
C ALA A 34 -9.43 2.81 -2.11
N TYR A 35 -9.98 1.66 -2.47
CA TYR A 35 -9.24 0.54 -3.10
C TYR A 35 -8.54 0.96 -4.39
N ARG A 36 -9.22 1.76 -5.23
CA ARG A 36 -8.65 2.29 -6.48
C ARG A 36 -7.49 3.26 -6.22
N GLY A 37 -7.57 4.02 -5.13
CA GLY A 37 -6.50 4.93 -4.71
C GLY A 37 -5.24 4.17 -4.31
N VAL A 38 -5.41 3.06 -3.57
CA VAL A 38 -4.29 2.16 -3.23
C VAL A 38 -3.67 1.57 -4.50
N GLY A 39 -4.48 1.08 -5.44
CA GLY A 39 -3.97 0.57 -6.72
C GLY A 39 -3.20 1.61 -7.53
N GLN A 40 -3.69 2.86 -7.57
CA GLN A 40 -2.98 3.97 -8.23
C GLN A 40 -1.68 4.35 -7.50
N ALA A 41 -1.65 4.28 -6.16
CA ALA A 41 -0.42 4.47 -5.39
C ALA A 41 0.59 3.36 -5.74
N MET A 42 0.17 2.10 -5.73
CA MET A 42 1.04 0.98 -6.09
C MET A 42 1.57 1.08 -7.52
N LYS A 43 0.74 1.53 -8.48
CA LYS A 43 1.19 1.80 -9.85
C LYS A 43 2.29 2.86 -9.94
N ARG A 44 2.32 3.81 -9.00
CA ARG A 44 3.32 4.89 -8.90
C ARG A 44 4.36 4.61 -7.83
N ASN A 45 4.46 3.38 -7.32
CA ASN A 45 5.38 3.02 -6.26
C ASN A 45 6.83 3.14 -6.76
N PRO A 46 7.63 4.11 -6.26
CA PRO A 46 9.02 4.25 -6.67
C PRO A 46 9.94 3.20 -6.02
N TYR A 47 9.43 2.48 -5.02
CA TYR A 47 10.15 1.43 -4.29
C TYR A 47 9.81 0.03 -4.80
N ALA A 48 9.02 -0.09 -5.87
CA ALA A 48 8.82 -1.38 -6.53
C ALA A 48 10.12 -1.78 -7.26
N PRO A 49 10.58 -3.05 -7.18
CA PRO A 49 9.94 -4.21 -6.56
C PRO A 49 10.42 -4.53 -5.13
N GLU A 50 11.25 -3.68 -4.53
CA GLU A 50 11.84 -3.90 -3.20
C GLU A 50 10.76 -3.89 -2.09
N VAL A 51 9.69 -3.13 -2.29
CA VAL A 51 8.43 -3.22 -1.54
C VAL A 51 7.37 -3.83 -2.47
N PRO A 52 7.10 -5.14 -2.36
CA PRO A 52 6.24 -5.89 -3.28
C PRO A 52 4.74 -5.60 -3.14
#